data_AF-A0A813FMD4-F1
#
_entry.id   AF-A0A813FMD4-F1
#
_cell.length_a   1.000
_cell.length_b   1.000
_cell.length_c   1.000
_cell.angle_alpha   90.00
_cell.angle_beta   90.00
_cell.angle_gamma   90.00
#
_symmetry.space_group_name_H-M   'P 1'
#
loop_
_entity.id
_entity.type
_entity.pdbx_description
1 polymer ?
#
loop_
_entity_poly.entity_id
_entity_poly.type
_entity_poly.pdbx_seq_one_letter_code
_entity_poly.pdbx_strand_id
1 'polypeptide(L)'
;MSLTGYFDSCSPYLNLVFKPGLPRLKLSEWPQQFSRWSATSVLVFFLVGIFSIIYTAKGDADTVRLLHHFARRLLWTFVITHLSWFVVVGQNGCIHPVISLIMGLCFITEGFCLAAPAWEGDFDKPAVFLSPLAGGMHLPHLFTKIACGLYGFCIFCMGISACMMFFVQSRTAFCRETEAEDDCVPYIQVDG
;
A
#
# COMPACT_ATOMS: atom_id res chain seq x y z
N MET A 1 -0.29 -10.75 23.30
CA MET A 1 -1.48 -10.29 22.55
C MET A 1 -2.30 -11.54 22.21
N SER A 2 -3.59 -11.60 22.59
CA SER A 2 -4.44 -12.75 22.24
C SER A 2 -4.75 -12.76 20.73
N LEU A 3 -5.01 -13.94 20.17
CA LEU A 3 -5.39 -14.09 18.75
C LEU A 3 -6.62 -13.23 18.41
N THR A 4 -7.58 -13.16 19.33
CA THR A 4 -8.78 -12.31 19.27
C THR A 4 -8.44 -10.82 19.24
N GLY A 5 -7.53 -10.36 20.11
CA GLY A 5 -7.09 -8.95 20.10
C GLY A 5 -6.33 -8.55 18.83
N TYR A 6 -5.67 -9.50 18.16
CA TYR A 6 -5.08 -9.27 16.84
C TYR A 6 -6.16 -9.12 15.76
N PHE A 7 -7.12 -10.04 15.68
CA PHE A 7 -8.21 -9.95 14.71
C PHE A 7 -9.05 -8.67 14.87
N ASP A 8 -9.31 -8.25 16.10
CA ASP A 8 -10.02 -6.98 16.36
C ASP A 8 -9.23 -5.78 15.87
N SER A 9 -7.90 -5.78 16.05
CA SER A 9 -7.02 -4.71 15.52
C SER A 9 -6.91 -4.69 14.00
N CYS A 10 -7.09 -5.84 13.33
CA CYS A 10 -7.02 -5.97 11.88
C CYS A 10 -8.38 -5.77 11.17
N SER A 11 -9.49 -5.90 11.90
CA SER A 11 -10.87 -5.80 11.38
C SER A 11 -11.12 -4.52 10.55
N PRO A 12 -10.67 -3.32 10.95
CA PRO A 12 -10.85 -2.11 10.15
C PRO A 12 -10.14 -2.16 8.79
N TYR A 13 -8.92 -2.72 8.77
CA TYR A 13 -8.14 -2.88 7.54
C TYR A 13 -8.76 -3.94 6.63
N LEU A 14 -9.16 -5.08 7.18
CA LEU A 14 -9.82 -6.15 6.43
C LEU A 14 -11.12 -5.66 5.79
N ASN A 15 -11.94 -4.91 6.52
CA ASN A 15 -13.16 -4.31 5.98
C ASN A 15 -12.88 -3.36 4.80
N LEU A 16 -11.79 -2.59 4.83
CA LEU A 16 -11.37 -1.74 3.71
C LEU A 16 -10.90 -2.53 2.50
N VAL A 17 -10.23 -3.67 2.70
CA VAL A 17 -9.83 -4.57 1.61
C VAL A 17 -11.06 -5.22 0.95
N PHE A 18 -12.05 -5.64 1.73
CA PHE A 18 -13.27 -6.25 1.22
C PHE A 18 -14.28 -5.25 0.63
N LYS A 19 -14.26 -4.00 1.08
CA LYS A 19 -15.08 -2.89 0.56
C LYS A 19 -14.21 -1.66 0.26
N PRO A 20 -13.41 -1.70 -0.81
CA PRO A 20 -12.52 -0.60 -1.16
C PRO A 20 -13.35 0.60 -1.62
N GLY A 21 -13.45 1.62 -0.77
CA GLY A 21 -13.89 2.95 -1.19
C GLY A 21 -12.80 3.63 -2.01
N LEU A 22 -13.17 4.45 -3.01
CA LEU A 22 -12.20 5.24 -3.76
C LEU A 22 -11.39 6.13 -2.81
N PRO A 23 -10.06 6.07 -2.81
CA PRO A 23 -9.24 6.92 -1.96
C PRO A 23 -9.44 8.38 -2.35
N ARG A 24 -9.79 9.23 -1.37
CA ARG A 24 -9.83 10.69 -1.51
C ARG A 24 -8.60 11.28 -0.83
N LEU A 25 -7.89 12.15 -1.53
CA LEU A 25 -6.82 12.96 -0.94
C LEU A 25 -7.46 14.00 -0.01
N LYS A 26 -7.35 13.79 1.30
CA LYS A 26 -7.82 14.70 2.35
C LYS A 26 -6.69 14.98 3.33
N LEU A 27 -6.16 16.20 3.29
CA LEU A 27 -4.96 16.62 4.03
C LEU A 27 -5.04 16.47 5.57
N SER A 28 -6.22 16.17 6.12
CA SER A 28 -6.48 15.98 7.55
C SER A 28 -6.53 14.51 8.01
N GLU A 29 -6.61 13.53 7.10
CA GLU A 29 -6.93 12.13 7.43
C GLU A 29 -5.84 11.14 6.95
N TRP A 30 -4.56 11.44 7.20
CA TRP A 30 -3.43 10.64 6.71
C TRP A 30 -3.43 9.14 7.07
N PRO A 31 -3.78 8.73 8.31
CA PRO A 31 -3.84 7.31 8.65
C PRO A 31 -4.92 6.56 7.85
N GLN A 32 -6.06 7.22 7.64
CA GLN A 32 -7.14 6.67 6.84
C GLN A 32 -6.76 6.62 5.36
N GLN A 33 -6.05 7.63 4.85
CA GLN A 33 -5.50 7.60 3.50
C GLN A 33 -4.51 6.47 3.30
N PHE A 34 -3.54 6.28 4.21
CA PHE A 34 -2.59 5.17 4.15
C PHE A 34 -3.34 3.82 4.08
N SER A 35 -4.34 3.64 4.94
CA SER A 35 -5.16 2.43 4.98
C SER A 35 -5.89 2.17 3.65
N ARG A 36 -6.51 3.21 3.06
CA ARG A 36 -7.22 3.13 1.79
C ARG A 36 -6.29 2.85 0.61
N TRP A 37 -5.15 3.53 0.53
CA TRP A 37 -4.17 3.30 -0.52
C TRP A 37 -3.53 1.91 -0.42
N SER A 38 -3.25 1.45 0.81
CA SER A 38 -2.78 0.09 1.08
C SER A 38 -3.78 -0.96 0.59
N ALA A 39 -5.06 -0.84 0.99
CA ALA A 39 -6.12 -1.73 0.51
C ALA A 39 -6.28 -1.69 -1.03
N THR A 40 -6.19 -0.50 -1.62
CA THR A 40 -6.28 -0.32 -3.08
C THR A 40 -5.11 -0.98 -3.80
N SER A 41 -3.88 -0.89 -3.27
CA SER A 41 -2.70 -1.54 -3.86
C SER A 41 -2.85 -3.07 -3.91
N VAL A 42 -3.40 -3.68 -2.85
CA VAL A 42 -3.70 -5.11 -2.78
C VAL A 42 -4.77 -5.49 -3.80
N LEU A 43 -5.84 -4.68 -3.91
CA LEU A 43 -6.89 -4.90 -4.89
C LEU A 43 -6.37 -4.84 -6.33
N VAL A 44 -5.58 -3.81 -6.65
CA VAL A 44 -4.96 -3.66 -7.99
C VAL A 44 -4.09 -4.86 -8.30
N PHE A 45 -3.23 -5.28 -7.36
CA PHE A 45 -2.38 -6.46 -7.54
C PHE A 45 -3.20 -7.74 -7.76
N PHE A 46 -4.29 -7.91 -7.00
CA PHE A 46 -5.19 -9.06 -7.13
C PHE A 46 -5.88 -9.10 -8.50
N LEU A 47 -6.44 -7.97 -8.97
CA LEU A 47 -7.10 -7.89 -10.27
C LEU A 47 -6.11 -8.17 -11.40
N VAL A 48 -4.92 -7.59 -11.36
CA VAL A 48 -3.85 -7.83 -12.34
C VAL A 48 -3.50 -9.31 -12.42
N GLY A 49 -3.41 -9.98 -11.27
CA GLY A 49 -3.20 -11.42 -11.20
C GLY A 49 -4.30 -12.26 -11.84
N ILE A 50 -5.57 -11.97 -11.53
CA ILE A 50 -6.71 -12.66 -12.14
C ILE A 50 -6.69 -12.50 -13.65
N PHE A 51 -6.53 -11.27 -14.15
CA PHE A 51 -6.45 -11.01 -15.59
C PHE A 51 -5.30 -11.77 -16.25
N SER A 52 -4.14 -11.83 -15.58
CA SER A 52 -2.98 -12.59 -16.05
C SER A 52 -3.28 -14.09 -16.15
N ILE A 53 -3.96 -14.67 -15.15
CA ILE A 53 -4.35 -16.08 -15.16
C ILE A 53 -5.35 -16.37 -16.28
N ILE A 54 -6.40 -15.55 -16.43
CA ILE A 54 -7.42 -15.72 -17.48
C ILE A 54 -6.80 -15.63 -18.87
N TYR A 55 -5.89 -14.67 -19.08
CA TYR A 55 -5.21 -14.50 -20.36
C TYR A 55 -4.32 -15.72 -20.68
N THR A 56 -3.57 -16.19 -19.68
CA THR A 56 -2.65 -17.33 -19.82
C THR A 56 -3.40 -18.65 -20.05
N ALA A 57 -4.55 -18.84 -19.41
CA ALA A 57 -5.39 -20.03 -19.58
C ALA A 57 -5.89 -20.22 -21.02
N LYS A 58 -5.91 -19.16 -21.84
CA LYS A 58 -6.29 -19.23 -23.25
C LYS A 58 -5.16 -19.69 -24.18
N GLY A 59 -3.91 -19.72 -23.71
CA GLY A 59 -2.71 -19.93 -24.53
C GLY A 59 -1.96 -21.25 -24.29
N ASP A 60 -2.61 -22.26 -23.70
CA ASP A 60 -2.01 -23.59 -23.38
C ASP A 60 -0.78 -23.56 -22.45
N ALA A 61 -0.60 -22.47 -21.70
CA ALA A 61 0.45 -22.37 -20.70
C ALA A 61 0.10 -23.07 -19.37
N ASP A 62 1.12 -23.49 -18.62
CA ASP A 62 1.02 -24.16 -17.32
C ASP A 62 0.41 -23.22 -16.27
N THR A 63 -0.91 -23.23 -16.22
CA THR A 63 -1.76 -22.42 -15.34
C THR A 63 -1.56 -22.74 -13.86
N VAL A 64 -1.18 -23.99 -13.53
CA VAL A 64 -0.94 -24.41 -12.14
C VAL A 64 0.32 -23.72 -11.60
N ARG A 65 1.39 -23.71 -12.38
CA ARG A 65 2.63 -23.02 -12.01
C ARG A 65 2.42 -21.50 -11.87
N LEU A 66 1.65 -20.90 -12.78
CA LEU A 66 1.29 -19.48 -12.70
C LEU A 66 0.48 -19.16 -11.44
N LEU A 67 -0.55 -19.96 -11.13
CA LEU A 67 -1.39 -19.77 -9.96
C LEU A 67 -0.56 -19.86 -8.67
N HIS A 68 0.36 -20.82 -8.57
CA HIS A 68 1.25 -20.95 -7.41
C HIS A 68 2.16 -19.72 -7.24
N HIS A 69 2.78 -19.23 -8.33
CA HIS A 69 3.60 -18.02 -8.28
C HIS A 69 2.80 -16.77 -7.93
N PHE A 70 1.59 -16.64 -8.49
CA PHE A 70 0.69 -15.54 -8.19
C PHE A 70 0.26 -15.56 -6.71
N ALA A 71 -0.22 -16.70 -6.20
CA ALA A 71 -0.65 -16.83 -4.81
C ALA A 71 0.49 -16.50 -3.83
N ARG A 72 1.71 -16.97 -4.10
CA ARG A 72 2.89 -16.65 -3.30
C ARG A 72 3.20 -15.16 -3.30
N ARG A 73 3.15 -14.49 -4.46
CA ARG A 73 3.39 -13.04 -4.53
C ARG A 73 2.28 -12.24 -3.88
N LEU A 74 1.02 -12.62 -4.09
CA LEU A 74 -0.14 -11.99 -3.45
C LEU A 74 -0.03 -12.06 -1.93
N LEU A 75 0.36 -13.22 -1.39
CA LEU A 75 0.61 -13.39 0.04
C LEU A 75 1.72 -12.47 0.55
N TRP A 76 2.85 -12.39 -0.16
CA TRP A 76 3.93 -11.48 0.21
C TRP A 76 3.51 -10.01 0.15
N THR A 77 2.80 -9.59 -0.91
CA THR A 77 2.26 -8.24 -1.03
C THR A 77 1.31 -7.92 0.11
N PHE A 78 0.43 -8.85 0.46
CA PHE A 78 -0.50 -8.71 1.59
C PHE A 78 0.25 -8.59 2.92
N VAL A 79 1.24 -9.45 3.17
CA VAL A 79 2.05 -9.40 4.41
C VAL A 79 2.79 -8.07 4.52
N ILE A 80 3.44 -7.61 3.44
CA ILE A 80 4.18 -6.34 3.44
C ILE A 80 3.23 -5.16 3.65
N THR A 81 2.13 -5.07 2.90
CA THR A 81 1.17 -3.97 3.03
C THR A 81 0.49 -3.97 4.40
N HIS A 82 0.11 -5.13 4.93
CA HIS A 82 -0.50 -5.24 6.24
C HIS A 82 0.49 -4.93 7.38
N LEU A 83 1.73 -5.42 7.31
CA LEU A 83 2.76 -5.09 8.29
C LEU A 83 3.10 -3.60 8.27
N SER A 84 3.19 -3.01 7.07
CA SER A 84 3.43 -1.57 6.90
C SER A 84 2.27 -0.76 7.45
N TRP A 85 1.04 -1.21 7.24
CA TRP A 85 -0.15 -0.62 7.87
C TRP A 85 -0.09 -0.73 9.39
N PHE A 86 0.30 -1.86 9.94
CA PHE A 86 0.44 -2.03 11.39
C PHE A 86 1.53 -1.11 11.97
N VAL A 87 2.65 -0.93 11.29
CA VAL A 87 3.75 -0.04 11.72
C VAL A 87 3.36 1.43 11.61
N VAL A 88 2.76 1.83 10.49
CA VAL A 88 2.46 3.23 10.19
C VAL A 88 1.16 3.68 10.86
N VAL A 89 0.10 2.87 10.81
CA VAL A 89 -1.24 3.21 11.28
C VAL A 89 -1.59 2.53 12.59
N GLY A 90 -1.14 1.28 12.80
CA GLY A 90 -1.37 0.56 14.06
C GLY A 90 -0.86 1.38 15.26
N GLN A 91 -1.70 1.51 16.28
CA GLN A 91 -1.46 2.38 17.44
C GLN A 91 -1.17 3.85 17.06
N ASN A 92 -1.83 4.39 16.04
CA ASN A 92 -1.61 5.76 15.53
C ASN A 92 -0.17 6.02 15.05
N GLY A 93 0.58 4.97 14.69
CA GLY A 93 1.98 5.07 14.29
C GLY A 93 2.94 5.48 15.41
N CYS A 94 2.51 5.35 16.67
CA CYS A 94 3.31 5.66 17.85
C CYS A 94 4.48 4.70 18.08
N ILE A 95 4.65 3.66 17.25
CA ILE A 95 5.73 2.68 17.41
C ILE A 95 7.09 3.34 17.15
N HIS A 96 7.21 4.18 16.11
CA HIS A 96 8.37 5.09 15.91
C HIS A 96 8.13 6.03 14.71
N PRO A 97 8.09 7.37 14.88
CA PRO A 97 7.83 8.32 13.80
C PRO A 97 8.91 8.23 12.69
N VAL A 98 10.16 8.00 13.07
CA VAL A 98 11.29 7.82 12.14
C VAL A 98 11.11 6.61 11.24
N ILE A 99 10.55 5.50 11.74
CA ILE A 99 10.30 4.30 10.92
C ILE A 99 9.23 4.59 9.87
N SER A 100 8.17 5.33 10.22
CA SER A 100 7.15 5.78 9.28
C SER A 100 7.74 6.64 8.15
N LEU A 101 8.69 7.52 8.47
CA LEU A 101 9.41 8.32 7.47
C LEU A 101 10.25 7.44 6.53
N ILE A 102 11.04 6.51 7.07
CA ILE A 102 11.88 5.60 6.28
C ILE A 102 11.01 4.76 5.33
N MET A 103 9.95 4.15 5.86
CA MET A 103 8.98 3.38 5.07
C MET A 103 8.32 4.25 3.99
N GLY A 104 7.95 5.49 4.35
CA GLY A 104 7.37 6.45 3.42
C GLY A 104 8.28 6.78 2.24
N LEU A 105 9.56 7.04 2.51
CA LEU A 105 10.57 7.28 1.47
C LEU A 105 10.77 6.04 0.59
N CYS A 106 10.88 4.84 1.18
CA CYS A 106 10.98 3.59 0.43
C CYS A 106 9.78 3.39 -0.52
N PHE A 107 8.56 3.66 -0.05
CA PHE A 107 7.37 3.58 -0.89
C PHE A 107 7.30 4.66 -1.97
N ILE A 108 7.73 5.89 -1.68
CA ILE A 108 7.81 6.95 -2.71
C ILE A 108 8.77 6.52 -3.82
N THR A 109 9.97 6.03 -3.46
CA THR A 109 10.97 5.58 -4.43
C THR A 109 10.45 4.39 -5.24
N GLU A 110 9.92 3.36 -4.58
CA GLU A 110 9.36 2.19 -5.26
C GLU A 110 8.19 2.56 -6.17
N GLY A 111 7.25 3.37 -5.68
CA GLY A 111 6.10 3.83 -6.43
C GLY A 111 6.50 4.64 -7.67
N PHE A 112 7.51 5.50 -7.56
CA PHE A 112 8.06 6.25 -8.69
C PHE A 112 8.77 5.33 -9.70
N CYS A 113 9.59 4.38 -9.22
CA CYS A 113 10.26 3.40 -10.07
C CYS A 113 9.27 2.50 -10.85
N LEU A 114 8.06 2.31 -10.33
CA LEU A 114 7.00 1.54 -10.99
C LEU A 114 6.13 2.40 -11.92
N ALA A 115 5.85 3.65 -11.54
CA ALA A 115 4.97 4.55 -12.29
C ALA A 115 5.68 5.27 -13.45
N ALA A 116 6.96 5.65 -13.30
CA ALA A 116 7.69 6.37 -14.33
C ALA A 116 7.88 5.56 -15.63
N PRO A 117 8.31 4.28 -15.59
CA PRO A 117 8.38 3.45 -16.80
C PRO A 117 7.01 3.22 -17.44
N ALA A 118 5.94 3.15 -16.63
CA ALA A 118 4.58 3.03 -17.12
C ALA A 118 4.11 4.27 -17.89
N TRP A 119 4.55 5.44 -17.48
CA TRP A 119 4.29 6.71 -18.14
C TRP A 119 5.09 6.89 -19.42
N GLU A 120 6.39 6.61 -19.38
CA GLU A 120 7.30 6.71 -20.53
C GLU A 120 7.02 5.62 -21.59
N GLY A 121 6.39 4.53 -21.17
CA GLY A 121 6.06 3.42 -22.03
C GLY A 121 7.23 2.50 -22.36
N ASP A 122 8.37 2.68 -21.69
CA ASP A 122 9.58 1.87 -21.75
C ASP A 122 9.54 0.80 -20.64
N PHE A 123 9.37 -0.46 -21.04
CA PHE A 123 9.33 -1.62 -20.14
C PHE A 123 10.47 -2.62 -20.42
N ASP A 124 11.53 -2.19 -21.11
CA ASP A 124 12.70 -3.05 -21.33
C ASP A 124 13.47 -3.32 -20.03
N LYS A 125 13.22 -2.51 -18.99
CA LYS A 125 13.68 -2.77 -17.64
C LYS A 125 12.65 -3.65 -16.92
N PRO A 126 13.03 -4.83 -16.42
CA PRO A 126 12.10 -5.67 -15.71
C PRO A 126 11.62 -4.91 -14.47
N ALA A 127 10.34 -4.55 -14.40
CA ALA A 127 9.69 -4.20 -13.15
C ALA A 127 9.63 -5.47 -12.29
N VAL A 128 10.77 -5.81 -11.66
CA VAL A 128 11.07 -7.10 -11.03
C VAL A 128 10.01 -7.47 -9.97
N PHE A 129 9.42 -6.46 -9.32
CA PHE A 129 8.49 -6.63 -8.22
C PHE A 129 7.04 -6.88 -8.67
N LEU A 130 6.59 -6.14 -9.69
CA LEU A 130 5.23 -6.19 -10.23
C LEU A 130 5.03 -7.21 -11.36
N SER A 131 6.05 -8.00 -11.64
CA SER A 131 5.97 -9.08 -12.60
C SER A 131 5.74 -10.41 -11.88
N PRO A 132 4.49 -10.79 -11.52
CA PRO A 132 4.13 -12.20 -11.44
C PRO A 132 4.47 -12.96 -12.74
N LEU A 133 4.79 -12.22 -13.80
CA LEU A 133 4.99 -12.60 -15.19
C LEU A 133 6.47 -12.67 -15.61
N ALA A 134 7.41 -12.52 -14.68
CA ALA A 134 8.86 -12.62 -14.97
C ALA A 134 9.26 -14.02 -15.50
N GLY A 135 8.32 -14.96 -15.54
CA GLY A 135 8.40 -16.23 -16.27
C GLY A 135 8.14 -16.14 -17.78
N GLY A 136 8.30 -14.96 -18.41
CA GLY A 136 8.35 -14.86 -19.88
C GLY A 136 7.01 -14.75 -20.60
N MET A 137 5.97 -14.20 -19.96
CA MET A 137 4.65 -14.05 -20.59
C MET A 137 4.34 -12.63 -21.05
N HIS A 138 3.98 -12.49 -22.33
CA HIS A 138 3.55 -11.24 -22.95
C HIS A 138 2.06 -10.98 -22.66
N LEU A 139 1.72 -10.30 -21.56
CA LEU A 139 0.41 -9.62 -21.50
C LEU A 139 0.37 -8.49 -22.53
N PRO A 140 -0.84 -8.07 -22.98
CA PRO A 140 -0.99 -6.90 -23.83
C PRO A 140 -0.26 -5.72 -23.19
N HIS A 141 0.72 -5.14 -23.89
CA HIS A 141 1.58 -4.09 -23.35
C HIS A 141 0.77 -2.99 -22.64
N LEU A 142 -0.34 -2.56 -23.25
CA LEU A 142 -1.24 -1.53 -22.71
C LEU A 142 -1.79 -1.88 -21.31
N PHE A 143 -2.23 -3.12 -21.09
CA PHE A 143 -2.77 -3.54 -19.79
C PHE A 143 -1.69 -3.52 -18.73
N THR A 144 -0.49 -4.03 -19.05
CA THR A 144 0.67 -3.99 -18.16
C THR A 144 1.07 -2.55 -17.83
N LYS A 145 0.99 -1.61 -18.79
CA LYS A 145 1.26 -0.18 -18.53
C LYS A 145 0.29 0.37 -17.49
N ILE A 146 -1.01 0.17 -17.72
CA ILE A 146 -2.06 0.70 -16.85
C ILE A 146 -1.95 0.07 -15.45
N ALA A 147 -1.75 -1.24 -15.37
CA ALA A 147 -1.59 -1.98 -14.12
C ALA A 147 -0.39 -1.50 -13.29
N CYS A 148 0.79 -1.41 -13.91
CA CYS A 148 2.01 -0.95 -13.24
C CYS A 148 1.89 0.52 -12.83
N GLY A 149 1.31 1.37 -13.69
CA GLY A 149 1.07 2.78 -13.37
C GLY A 149 0.12 2.95 -12.19
N LEU A 150 -1.02 2.25 -12.19
CA LEU A 150 -2.00 2.31 -11.10
C LEU A 150 -1.43 1.78 -9.78
N TYR A 151 -0.73 0.66 -9.81
CA TYR A 151 -0.12 0.10 -8.61
C TYR A 151 1.01 0.98 -8.10
N GLY A 152 1.91 1.44 -8.97
CA GLY A 152 2.98 2.39 -8.62
C GLY A 152 2.44 3.67 -8.00
N PHE A 153 1.36 4.23 -8.58
CA PHE A 153 0.66 5.38 -8.02
C PHE A 153 0.08 5.10 -6.63
N CYS A 154 -0.53 3.93 -6.41
CA CYS A 154 -1.02 3.54 -5.08
C CYS A 154 0.12 3.51 -4.06
N ILE A 155 1.23 2.85 -4.38
CA ILE A 155 2.40 2.76 -3.49
C ILE A 155 3.00 4.15 -3.22
N PHE A 156 3.07 5.01 -4.23
CA PHE A 156 3.52 6.39 -4.08
C PHE A 156 2.64 7.18 -3.11
N CYS A 157 1.31 7.10 -3.25
CA CYS A 157 0.36 7.75 -2.34
C CYS A 157 0.39 7.18 -0.92
N MET A 158 0.65 5.87 -0.76
CA MET A 158 0.94 5.28 0.56
C MET A 158 2.17 5.92 1.18
N GLY A 159 3.24 6.08 0.40
CA GLY A 159 4.48 6.70 0.86
C GLY A 159 4.30 8.15 1.32
N ILE A 160 3.58 8.96 0.54
CA ILE A 160 3.20 10.32 0.95
C ILE A 160 2.44 10.30 2.28
N SER A 161 1.46 9.40 2.41
CA SER A 161 0.65 9.31 3.63
C SER A 161 1.50 8.97 4.85
N ALA A 162 2.46 8.05 4.72
CA ALA A 162 3.39 7.69 5.79
C ALA A 162 4.33 8.85 6.18
N CYS A 163 4.88 9.58 5.20
CA CYS A 163 5.69 10.77 5.46
C CYS A 163 4.88 11.86 6.18
N MET A 164 3.63 12.09 5.78
CA MET A 164 2.78 13.09 6.42
C MET A 164 2.42 12.71 7.86
N MET A 165 2.25 11.41 8.14
CA MET A 165 2.06 10.93 9.52
C MET A 165 3.27 11.24 10.40
N PHE A 166 4.51 11.11 9.91
CA PHE A 166 5.71 11.52 10.64
C PHE A 166 5.65 13.00 11.04
N PHE A 167 5.27 13.90 10.12
CA PHE A 167 5.18 15.34 10.42
C PHE A 167 4.10 15.65 11.45
N VAL A 168 2.92 15.01 11.34
CA VAL A 168 1.84 15.18 12.31
C VAL A 168 2.26 14.71 13.70
N GLN A 169 2.90 13.54 13.79
CA GLN A 169 3.38 12.97 15.06
C GLN A 169 4.51 13.79 15.69
N SER A 170 5.43 14.31 14.88
CA SER A 170 6.54 15.14 15.38
C SER A 170 6.02 16.46 15.96
N ARG A 171 5.00 17.06 15.33
CA ARG A 171 4.34 18.27 15.85
C ARG A 171 3.61 17.99 17.17
N THR A 172 2.86 16.89 17.27
CA THR A 172 2.16 16.56 18.53
C THR A 172 3.11 16.20 19.66
N ALA A 173 4.23 15.52 19.37
CA ALA A 173 5.27 15.25 20.36
C ALA A 173 5.94 16.54 20.86
N PHE A 174 6.29 17.45 19.95
CA PHE A 174 6.85 18.76 20.29
C PHE A 174 5.88 19.59 21.14
N CYS A 175 4.60 19.66 20.75
CA CYS A 175 3.57 20.36 21.53
C CYS A 175 3.46 19.82 22.96
N ARG A 176 3.49 18.49 23.15
CA ARG A 176 3.46 17.87 24.49
C ARG A 176 4.68 18.19 25.35
N GLU A 177 5.85 18.39 24.74
CA GLU A 177 7.06 18.80 25.47
C GLU A 177 7.04 20.28 25.82
N THR A 178 6.33 21.11 25.04
CA THR A 178 6.24 22.56 25.24
C THR A 178 5.10 23.03 26.14
N GLU A 179 4.11 22.19 26.44
CA GLU A 179 3.05 22.49 27.43
C GLU A 179 3.54 22.14 28.86
N ALA A 180 4.36 23.00 29.47
CA ALA A 180 3.89 24.08 30.34
C ALA A 180 2.98 25.12 29.65
N GLU A 181 1.75 25.27 30.18
CA GLU A 181 0.75 26.33 29.92
C GLU A 181 -0.01 26.33 28.56
N ASP A 182 -1.14 25.61 28.59
CA ASP A 182 -2.50 26.15 28.34
C ASP A 182 -3.08 26.38 26.93
N ASP A 183 -2.52 25.90 25.81
CA ASP A 183 -3.18 26.15 24.51
C ASP A 183 -3.00 25.13 23.34
N CYS A 184 -2.68 23.85 23.57
CA CYS A 184 -2.77 22.85 22.49
C CYS A 184 -4.14 22.19 22.44
N VAL A 185 -5.05 22.79 21.68
CA VAL A 185 -6.34 22.19 21.30
C VAL A 185 -6.13 20.79 20.69
N PRO A 186 -6.66 19.71 21.29
CA PRO A 186 -6.50 18.36 20.77
C PRO A 186 -7.58 18.08 19.74
N TYR A 187 -7.36 18.44 18.47
CA TYR A 187 -8.22 17.98 17.37
C TYR A 187 -7.70 16.69 16.76
N ILE A 188 -7.86 15.56 17.45
CA ILE A 188 -8.20 14.27 16.81
C ILE A 188 -9.04 13.44 17.80
N GLN A 189 -10.32 13.76 17.94
CA GLN A 189 -11.31 12.75 18.33
C GLN A 189 -11.64 11.94 17.07
N VAL A 190 -11.24 10.67 17.06
CA VAL A 190 -11.76 9.69 16.11
C VAL A 190 -13.01 9.13 16.74
N ASP A 191 -14.17 9.68 16.39
CA ASP A 191 -15.45 9.06 16.74
C ASP A 191 -15.54 7.71 16.00
N GLY A 192 -15.81 6.66 16.78
CA GLY A 192 -16.02 5.28 16.32
C GLY A 192 -17.39 5.05 15.70
#